data_AF-A0A3S1Q3C0-F1
#
_entry.id   AF-A0A3S1Q3C0-F1
#
_cell.length_a   1.000
_cell.length_b   1.000
_cell.length_c   1.000
_cell.angle_alpha   90.00
_cell.angle_beta   90.00
_cell.angle_gamma   90.00
#
_symmetry.space_group_name_H-M   'P 1'
#
loop_
_entity.id
_entity.type
_entity.pdbx_description
1 polymer ?
#
loop_
_entity_poly.entity_id
_entity_poly.type
_entity_poly.pdbx_seq_one_letter_code
_entity_poly.pdbx_strand_id
1 'polypeptide(L)'
;MDARLPKPASGDTLRRAAALDALDSVLPYDRREVLAKILTDDDVETLRHLATEGIGDNSLRALASDLGYLEAWCLAATGEPLPWPAPEALLMKFVAHHLWDPVKRETDAAHGMP
;
A
#
# COMPACT_ATOMS: atom_id res chain seq x y z
N MET A 1 -35.98 -9.10 -1.39
CA MET A 1 -34.73 -8.31 -1.26
C MET A 1 -33.67 -9.34 -0.92
N ASP A 2 -33.19 -10.06 -1.94
CA ASP A 2 -32.26 -11.18 -1.75
C ASP A 2 -30.86 -10.64 -1.57
N ALA A 3 -30.46 -10.47 -0.32
CA ALA A 3 -29.06 -10.27 0.04
C ALA A 3 -28.30 -11.55 -0.30
N ARG A 4 -27.68 -11.58 -1.49
CA ARG A 4 -26.74 -12.63 -1.86
C ARG A 4 -25.60 -12.60 -0.84
N LEU A 5 -25.54 -13.61 0.03
CA LEU A 5 -24.41 -13.85 0.90
C LEU A 5 -23.13 -13.86 0.06
N PRO A 6 -22.05 -13.20 0.50
CA PRO A 6 -20.79 -13.21 -0.24
C PRO A 6 -20.34 -14.66 -0.43
N LYS A 7 -19.99 -14.99 -1.67
CA LYS A 7 -19.55 -16.34 -2.04
C LYS A 7 -18.30 -16.67 -1.22
N PRO A 8 -18.24 -17.82 -0.52
CA PRO A 8 -17.06 -18.18 0.25
C PRO A 8 -15.84 -18.18 -0.65
N ALA A 9 -14.70 -17.69 -0.12
CA ALA A 9 -13.44 -17.66 -0.84
C ALA A 9 -13.09 -19.07 -1.34
N SER A 10 -12.54 -19.17 -2.56
CA SER A 10 -12.12 -20.45 -3.10
C SER A 10 -10.97 -21.03 -2.27
N GLY A 11 -10.81 -22.36 -2.28
CA GLY A 11 -9.74 -23.03 -1.53
C GLY A 11 -8.33 -22.52 -1.86
N ASP A 12 -8.13 -22.02 -3.09
CA ASP A 12 -6.88 -21.43 -3.53
C ASP A 12 -6.65 -20.04 -2.91
N THR A 13 -7.70 -19.21 -2.82
CA THR A 13 -7.64 -17.93 -2.12
C THR A 13 -7.33 -18.12 -0.64
N LEU A 14 -7.92 -19.14 0.00
CA LEU A 14 -7.62 -19.45 1.41
C LEU A 14 -6.17 -19.91 1.60
N ARG A 15 -5.65 -20.74 0.69
CA ARG A 15 -4.23 -21.14 0.71
C ARG A 15 -3.28 -19.96 0.56
N ARG A 16 -3.55 -19.07 -0.41
CA ARG A 16 -2.73 -17.88 -0.64
C ARG A 16 -2.77 -16.93 0.56
N ALA A 17 -3.95 -16.72 1.15
CA ALA A 17 -4.09 -15.91 2.35
C ALA A 17 -3.26 -16.48 3.52
N ALA A 18 -3.29 -17.81 3.72
CA ALA A 18 -2.48 -18.47 4.75
C ALA A 18 -0.98 -18.39 4.47
N ALA A 19 -0.53 -18.48 3.21
CA ALA A 19 0.88 -18.31 2.87
C ALA A 19 1.36 -16.86 3.08
N LEU A 20 0.47 -15.88 2.93
CA LEU A 20 0.72 -14.48 3.28
C LEU A 20 0.79 -14.26 4.81
N ASP A 21 0.48 -15.24 5.66
CA ASP A 21 0.70 -15.14 7.12
C ASP A 21 2.19 -15.03 7.48
N ALA A 22 3.08 -15.50 6.60
CA ALA A 22 4.52 -15.27 6.74
C ALA A 22 4.90 -13.78 6.70
N LEU A 23 4.00 -12.92 6.24
CA LEU A 23 4.16 -11.46 6.17
C LEU A 23 3.46 -10.75 7.34
N ASP A 24 3.20 -11.47 8.43
CA ASP A 24 2.45 -10.96 9.58
C ASP A 24 3.01 -9.66 10.15
N SER A 25 4.34 -9.55 10.21
CA SER A 25 5.05 -8.39 10.70
C SER A 25 4.94 -7.16 9.78
N VAL A 26 4.35 -7.32 8.59
CA VAL A 26 4.40 -6.38 7.46
C VAL A 26 3.02 -6.06 6.89
N LEU A 27 2.09 -7.02 6.89
CA LEU A 27 0.77 -6.89 6.27
C LEU A 27 -0.35 -7.05 7.31
N PRO A 28 -1.22 -6.03 7.45
CA PRO A 28 -2.48 -6.13 8.19
C PRO A 28 -3.31 -7.33 7.71
N TYR A 29 -3.96 -8.03 8.65
CA TYR A 29 -4.67 -9.29 8.39
C TYR A 29 -5.76 -9.16 7.30
N ASP A 30 -6.49 -8.04 7.33
CA ASP A 30 -7.53 -7.66 6.38
C ASP A 30 -7.01 -7.44 4.94
N ARG A 31 -5.76 -6.98 4.79
CA ARG A 31 -5.13 -6.82 3.46
C ARG A 31 -4.77 -8.17 2.83
N ARG A 32 -4.54 -9.23 3.60
CA ARG A 32 -4.12 -10.56 3.09
C ARG A 32 -5.19 -11.20 2.22
N GLU A 33 -6.46 -11.11 2.62
CA GLU A 33 -7.58 -11.66 1.86
C GLU A 33 -7.79 -10.96 0.51
N VAL A 34 -7.47 -9.67 0.46
CA VAL A 34 -7.54 -8.89 -0.79
C VAL A 34 -6.39 -9.29 -1.71
N LEU A 35 -5.17 -9.38 -1.17
CA LEU A 35 -3.97 -9.78 -1.93
C LEU A 35 -4.10 -11.22 -2.47
N ALA A 36 -4.62 -12.16 -1.68
CA ALA A 36 -4.83 -13.55 -2.09
C ALA A 36 -5.78 -13.74 -3.29
N LYS A 37 -6.62 -12.75 -3.60
CA LYS A 37 -7.54 -12.77 -4.75
C LYS A 37 -6.90 -12.24 -6.03
N ILE A 38 -5.85 -11.43 -5.92
CA ILE A 38 -5.22 -10.75 -7.05
C ILE A 38 -3.84 -11.31 -7.38
N LEU A 39 -3.20 -12.00 -6.43
CA LEU A 39 -1.89 -12.62 -6.60
C LEU A 39 -2.00 -14.08 -7.06
N THR A 40 -1.03 -14.48 -7.88
CA THR A 40 -0.82 -15.88 -8.24
C THR A 40 -0.08 -16.64 -7.13
N ASP A 41 -0.01 -17.97 -7.25
CA ASP A 41 0.74 -18.78 -6.28
C ASP A 41 2.25 -18.43 -6.30
N ASP A 42 2.82 -18.17 -7.48
CA ASP A 42 4.23 -17.78 -7.64
C ASP A 42 4.54 -16.40 -7.03
N ASP A 43 3.60 -15.45 -7.13
CA ASP A 43 3.73 -14.14 -6.48
C ASP A 43 3.77 -14.28 -4.96
N VAL A 44 2.88 -15.11 -4.40
CA VAL A 44 2.81 -15.36 -2.96
C VAL A 44 4.06 -16.08 -2.46
N GLU A 45 4.57 -17.05 -3.22
CA GLU A 45 5.82 -17.73 -2.90
C GLU A 45 7.02 -16.78 -2.95
N THR A 46 7.09 -15.91 -3.96
CA THR A 46 8.13 -14.90 -4.11
C THR A 46 8.11 -13.90 -2.94
N LEU A 47 6.93 -13.40 -2.55
CA LEU A 47 6.80 -12.50 -1.40
C LEU A 47 7.19 -13.18 -0.09
N ARG A 48 6.77 -14.44 0.10
CA ARG A 48 7.16 -15.24 1.26
C ARG A 48 8.67 -15.45 1.32
N HIS A 49 9.28 -15.79 0.19
CA HIS A 49 10.72 -15.99 0.05
C HIS A 49 11.51 -14.70 0.30
N LEU A 50 11.07 -13.57 -0.26
CA LEU A 50 11.67 -12.26 0.00
C LEU A 50 11.59 -11.90 1.49
N ALA A 51 10.45 -12.09 2.14
CA ALA A 51 10.34 -11.84 3.57
C ALA A 51 11.18 -12.79 4.44
N THR A 52 11.56 -13.96 3.91
CA THR A 52 12.43 -14.92 4.62
C THR A 52 13.93 -14.73 4.33
N GLU A 53 14.31 -14.23 3.15
CA GLU A 53 15.73 -14.09 2.74
C GLU A 53 16.26 -12.65 2.69
N GLY A 54 15.42 -11.63 2.54
CA GLY A 54 15.91 -10.30 2.18
C GLY A 54 14.99 -9.19 2.67
N ILE A 55 15.53 -8.37 3.58
CA ILE A 55 14.92 -7.25 4.32
C ILE A 55 14.47 -7.71 5.71
N GLY A 56 15.22 -7.28 6.74
CA GLY A 56 14.86 -7.56 8.14
C GLY A 56 13.53 -6.91 8.55
N ASP A 57 12.88 -7.47 9.57
CA ASP A 57 11.54 -7.06 10.03
C ASP A 57 11.36 -5.54 10.19
N ASN A 58 12.38 -4.85 10.68
CA ASN A 58 12.33 -3.40 10.85
C ASN A 58 12.22 -2.65 9.52
N SER A 59 12.94 -3.10 8.50
CA SER A 59 12.92 -2.49 7.18
C SER A 59 11.61 -2.83 6.45
N LEU A 60 11.06 -4.04 6.62
CA LEU A 60 9.74 -4.38 6.09
C LEU A 60 8.64 -3.53 6.74
N ARG A 61 8.69 -3.36 8.07
CA ARG A 61 7.75 -2.50 8.80
C ARG A 61 7.86 -1.04 8.36
N ALA A 62 9.08 -0.54 8.12
CA ALA A 62 9.28 0.81 7.59
C ALA A 62 8.64 0.97 6.21
N LEU A 63 8.88 0.04 5.29
CA LEU A 63 8.27 0.06 3.95
C LEU A 63 6.73 -0.01 4.01
N ALA A 64 6.17 -0.87 4.85
CA ALA A 64 4.73 -0.94 5.06
C ALA A 64 4.16 0.38 5.60
N SER A 65 4.86 1.03 6.52
CA SER A 65 4.51 2.35 7.04
C SER A 65 4.55 3.41 5.95
N ASP A 66 5.60 3.43 5.13
CA ASP A 66 5.76 4.41 4.04
C ASP A 66 4.65 4.26 2.99
N LEU A 67 4.31 3.02 2.62
CA LEU A 67 3.20 2.74 1.69
C LEU A 67 1.84 3.11 2.28
N GLY A 68 1.61 2.78 3.56
CA GLY A 68 0.38 3.17 4.26
C GLY A 68 0.22 4.68 4.36
N TYR A 69 1.33 5.40 4.56
CA TYR A 69 1.33 6.86 4.60
C TYR A 69 1.03 7.47 3.23
N LEU A 70 1.65 6.95 2.16
CA LEU A 70 1.37 7.38 0.79
C LEU A 70 -0.10 7.16 0.40
N GLU A 71 -0.69 6.01 0.75
CA GLU A 71 -2.10 5.70 0.52
C GLU A 71 -3.01 6.71 1.24
N ALA A 72 -2.77 6.94 2.54
CA ALA A 72 -3.56 7.87 3.33
C ALA A 72 -3.45 9.31 2.81
N TRP A 73 -2.25 9.74 2.41
CA TRP A 73 -2.06 11.04 1.77
C TRP A 73 -2.81 11.14 0.45
N CYS A 74 -2.78 10.10 -0.41
CA CYS A 74 -3.45 10.12 -1.70
C CYS A 74 -4.96 10.28 -1.53
N LEU A 75 -5.55 9.53 -0.60
CA LEU A 75 -6.97 9.63 -0.27
C LEU A 75 -7.33 11.02 0.25
N ALA A 76 -6.52 11.58 1.14
CA ALA A 76 -6.75 12.92 1.70
C ALA A 76 -6.59 14.03 0.64
N ALA A 77 -5.62 13.91 -0.27
CA ALA A 77 -5.29 14.93 -1.25
C ALA A 77 -6.16 14.89 -2.51
N THR A 78 -6.67 13.72 -2.88
CA THR A 78 -7.40 13.52 -4.15
C THR A 78 -8.83 13.03 -3.98
N GLY A 79 -9.19 12.50 -2.81
CA GLY A 79 -10.47 11.84 -2.56
C GLY A 79 -10.54 10.39 -3.04
N GLU A 80 -9.49 9.89 -3.68
CA GLU A 80 -9.42 8.55 -4.27
C GLU A 80 -8.24 7.76 -3.68
N PRO A 81 -8.34 6.41 -3.57
CA PRO A 81 -7.24 5.56 -3.14
C PRO A 81 -6.06 5.65 -4.12
N LEU A 82 -4.86 5.27 -3.66
CA LEU A 82 -3.66 5.29 -4.49
C LEU A 82 -3.83 4.39 -5.73
N PRO A 83 -3.85 4.93 -6.95
CA PRO A 83 -3.94 4.10 -8.15
C PRO A 83 -2.64 3.32 -8.37
N TRP A 84 -2.76 2.12 -8.94
CA TRP A 84 -1.60 1.33 -9.37
C TRP A 84 -1.68 0.98 -10.86
N PRO A 85 -0.62 1.24 -11.66
CA PRO A 85 0.62 1.94 -11.27
C PRO A 85 0.37 3.40 -10.91
N ALA A 86 1.06 3.90 -9.88
CA ALA A 86 0.93 5.29 -9.45
C ALA A 86 1.52 6.22 -10.52
N PRO A 87 0.78 7.22 -11.02
CA PRO A 87 1.33 8.18 -11.98
C PRO A 87 2.50 8.95 -11.38
N GLU A 88 3.59 9.13 -12.14
CA GLU A 88 4.78 9.87 -11.68
C GLU A 88 4.43 11.27 -11.17
N ALA A 89 3.55 11.99 -11.86
CA ALA A 89 3.08 13.31 -11.45
C ALA A 89 2.37 13.30 -10.07
N LEU A 90 1.69 12.22 -9.70
CA LEU A 90 1.06 12.07 -8.40
C LEU A 90 2.11 11.90 -7.30
N LEU A 91 3.14 11.08 -7.55
CA LEU A 91 4.26 10.89 -6.61
C LEU A 91 5.08 12.18 -6.45
N MET A 92 5.27 12.95 -7.52
CA MET A 92 5.97 14.25 -7.42
C MET A 92 5.16 15.26 -6.60
N LYS A 93 3.82 15.24 -6.68
CA LYS A 93 2.96 16.03 -5.80
C LYS A 93 3.12 15.62 -4.34
N PHE A 94 3.18 14.32 -4.04
CA PHE A 94 3.43 13.84 -2.68
C PHE A 94 4.73 14.43 -2.13
N VAL A 95 5.83 14.33 -2.87
CA VAL A 95 7.14 14.88 -2.47
C VAL A 95 7.06 16.40 -2.28
N ALA A 96 6.49 17.12 -3.27
CA ALA A 96 6.38 18.58 -3.20
C ALA A 96 5.57 19.06 -2.00
N HIS A 97 4.52 18.33 -1.60
CA HIS A 97 3.71 18.67 -0.43
C HIS A 97 4.50 18.58 0.89
N HIS A 98 5.45 17.65 0.98
CA HIS A 98 6.29 17.46 2.17
C HIS A 98 7.49 18.41 2.23
N LEU A 99 7.87 18.97 1.08
CA LEU A 99 8.88 20.01 0.98
C LEU A 99 8.30 21.42 1.14
N TRP A 100 6.98 21.53 1.35
CA TRP A 100 6.31 22.80 1.59
C TRP A 100 6.84 23.48 2.85
N ASP A 101 7.38 24.69 2.69
CA ASP A 101 7.76 25.57 3.78
C ASP A 101 6.84 26.82 3.80
N PRO A 102 5.97 26.97 4.81
CA PRO A 102 5.04 28.09 4.89
C PRO A 102 5.74 29.44 5.05
N VAL A 103 6.90 29.49 5.73
CA VAL A 103 7.67 30.74 5.90
C VAL A 103 8.28 31.17 4.58
N LYS A 104 8.73 30.19 3.78
CA LYS A 104 9.28 30.46 2.45
C LYS A 104 8.19 30.88 1.45
N ARG A 105 6.95 30.38 1.59
CA ARG A 105 5.77 30.89 0.84
C ARG A 105 5.48 32.37 1.12
N GLU A 106 5.82 32.82 2.33
CA GLU A 106 5.93 34.22 2.80
C GLU A 106 6.43 35.18 1.70
N THR A 107 7.52 34.75 1.07
CA THR A 107 8.39 35.59 0.24
C THR A 107 8.54 35.07 -1.19
N ASP A 108 8.21 33.80 -1.44
CA ASP A 108 8.17 33.17 -2.75
C ASP A 108 6.78 32.55 -2.98
N ALA A 109 5.96 33.25 -3.76
CA ALA A 109 4.61 32.83 -4.05
C ALA A 109 4.51 31.58 -4.97
N ALA A 110 5.63 31.00 -5.40
CA ALA A 110 5.69 29.74 -6.12
C ALA A 110 6.24 28.58 -5.26
N HIS A 111 6.57 28.82 -3.98
CA HIS A 111 7.22 27.84 -3.13
C HIS A 111 6.26 26.79 -2.55
N GLY A 112 6.33 25.55 -3.04
CA GLY A 112 5.34 24.54 -2.69
C GLY A 112 4.02 24.84 -3.43
N MET A 113 3.36 23.79 -3.91
CA MET A 113 2.34 23.85 -4.98
C MET A 113 1.25 24.93 -4.78
N PRO A 114 0.79 25.61 -5.85
CA PRO A 114 -0.32 26.57 -5.81
C PRO A 114 -1.67 25.96 -5.41
#